data_AF-A0A3B8JT76-F1
#
_entry.id   AF-A0A3B8JT76-F1
#
_cell.length_a   1.000
_cell.length_b   1.000
_cell.length_c   1.000
_cell.angle_alpha   90.00
_cell.angle_beta   90.00
_cell.angle_gamma   90.00
#
_symmetry.space_group_name_H-M   'P 1'
#
loop_
_entity.id
_entity.type
_entity.pdbx_description
1 polymer ?
#
loop_
_entity_poly.entity_id
_entity_poly.type
_entity_poly.pdbx_seq_one_letter_code
_entity_poly.pdbx_strand_id
1 'polypeptide(L)' 'ARQLSSLPAAEREAMEVATMFKTEALIGSQATKATILPQLPNARIIHLATHGLLDDYTGGG' A
#
# COMPACT_ATOMS: atom_id res chain seq x y z
N ALA A 1 -8.30 -15.50 -4.86
CA ALA A 1 -6.96 -14.98 -4.52
C ALA A 1 -6.40 -15.80 -3.36
N ARG A 2 -5.12 -16.17 -3.39
CA ARG A 2 -4.46 -16.86 -2.28
C ARG A 2 -4.07 -15.83 -1.21
N GLN A 3 -4.35 -16.13 0.06
CA GLN A 3 -3.86 -15.30 1.16
C GLN A 3 -2.33 -15.39 1.22
N LEU A 4 -1.66 -14.24 1.11
CA LEU A 4 -0.22 -14.14 1.27
C LEU A 4 0.14 -14.06 2.75
N SER A 5 1.34 -14.51 3.11
CA SER A 5 1.91 -14.34 4.44
C SER A 5 2.04 -12.86 4.77
N SER A 6 1.83 -12.48 6.04
CA SER A 6 2.03 -11.09 6.46
C SER A 6 3.46 -10.61 6.20
N LEU A 7 3.62 -9.31 5.93
CA LEU A 7 4.92 -8.63 5.83
C LEU A 7 5.05 -7.62 6.99
N PRO A 8 5.45 -8.03 8.20
CA PRO A 8 5.53 -7.11 9.35
C PRO A 8 6.46 -5.92 9.10
N ALA A 9 7.51 -6.10 8.31
CA ALA A 9 8.41 -5.02 7.93
C ALA A 9 7.74 -3.96 7.05
N ALA A 10 6.77 -4.35 6.21
CA ALA A 10 6.02 -3.41 5.37
C ALA A 10 5.04 -2.56 6.20
N GLU A 11 4.39 -3.18 7.20
CA GLU A 11 3.59 -2.44 8.18
C GLU A 11 4.45 -1.43 8.95
N ARG A 12 5.64 -1.84 9.39
CA ARG A 12 6.59 -0.95 10.06
C ARG A 12 7.04 0.21 9.17
N GLU A 13 7.39 -0.07 7.91
CA GLU A 13 7.76 0.96 6.93
C GLU A 13 6.64 1.98 6.74
N ALA A 14 5.40 1.51 6.55
CA ALA A 14 4.24 2.39 6.39
C ALA A 14 4.01 3.30 7.60
N MET A 15 4.18 2.79 8.83
CA MET A 15 4.09 3.60 10.05
C MET A 15 5.22 4.63 10.18
N GLU A 16 6.45 4.24 9.86
CA GLU A 16 7.62 5.14 9.89
C GLU A 16 7.46 6.29 8.86
N VAL A 17 7.04 5.97 7.64
CA VAL A 17 6.75 6.98 6.60
C VAL A 17 5.59 7.87 6.99
N ALA A 18 4.48 7.32 7.52
CA ALA A 18 3.35 8.13 7.96
C ALA A 18 3.74 9.13 9.06
N THR A 19 4.63 8.73 9.98
CA THR A 19 5.20 9.61 11.00
C THR A 19 6.00 10.76 10.36
N MET A 20 6.86 10.47 9.38
CA MET A 20 7.65 11.48 8.67
C MET A 20 6.77 12.51 7.95
N PHE A 21 5.67 12.05 7.35
CA PHE A 21 4.72 12.91 6.61
C PHE A 21 3.59 13.47 7.47
N LYS A 22 3.59 13.21 8.79
CA LYS A 22 2.54 13.64 9.74
C LYS A 22 1.14 13.26 9.26
N THR A 23 0.99 12.03 8.81
CA THR A 23 -0.28 11.45 8.35
C THR A 23 -0.55 10.13 9.06
N GLU A 24 -1.69 9.51 8.78
CA GLU A 24 -2.07 8.21 9.32
C GLU A 24 -1.81 7.12 8.27
N ALA A 25 -1.15 6.04 8.68
CA ALA A 25 -1.00 4.87 7.83
C ALA A 25 -2.28 4.02 7.88
N LEU A 26 -2.80 3.66 6.71
CA LEU A 26 -3.85 2.64 6.60
C LEU A 26 -3.19 1.26 6.52
N ILE A 27 -3.38 0.45 7.56
CA ILE A 27 -2.69 -0.83 7.76
C ILE A 27 -3.69 -2.01 7.72
N GLY A 28 -3.21 -3.17 7.28
CA GLY A 28 -3.95 -4.43 7.38
C GLY A 28 -5.35 -4.34 6.76
N SER A 29 -6.38 -4.64 7.55
CA SER A 29 -7.78 -4.64 7.10
C SER A 29 -8.34 -3.24 6.78
N GLN A 30 -7.66 -2.16 7.18
CA GLN A 30 -8.08 -0.78 6.86
C GLN A 30 -7.65 -0.37 5.44
N ALA A 31 -6.58 -0.96 4.91
CA ALA A 31 -5.95 -0.63 3.63
C ALA A 31 -6.73 -1.19 2.40
N THR A 32 -8.04 -0.99 2.37
CA THR A 32 -8.90 -1.54 1.31
C THR A 32 -9.01 -0.61 0.11
N LYS A 33 -9.33 -1.16 -1.07
CA LYS A 33 -9.64 -0.37 -2.27
C LYS A 33 -10.76 0.65 -2.03
N ALA A 34 -11.79 0.27 -1.28
CA ALA A 34 -12.91 1.15 -0.96
C ALA A 34 -12.49 2.33 -0.08
N THR A 35 -11.56 2.11 0.84
CA THR A 35 -10.99 3.17 1.70
C THR A 35 -10.06 4.10 0.92
N ILE A 36 -9.21 3.55 0.04
CA ILE A 36 -8.13 4.30 -0.61
C ILE A 36 -8.61 5.08 -1.83
N LEU A 37 -9.44 4.50 -2.69
CA LEU A 37 -9.82 5.13 -3.97
C LEU A 37 -10.39 6.55 -3.82
N PRO A 38 -11.28 6.86 -2.86
CA PRO A 38 -11.81 8.21 -2.70
C PRO A 38 -10.77 9.25 -2.25
N GLN A 39 -9.64 8.81 -1.66
CA GLN A 39 -8.58 9.68 -1.17
C GLN A 39 -7.56 10.03 -2.27
N LEU A 40 -7.42 9.17 -3.29
CA LEU A 40 -6.43 9.34 -4.36
C LEU A 40 -6.48 10.69 -5.09
N PRO A 41 -7.65 11.27 -5.44
CA PRO A 41 -7.69 12.56 -6.14
C PRO A 41 -7.07 13.72 -5.35
N ASN A 42 -7.04 13.62 -4.03
CA ASN A 42 -6.48 14.64 -3.14
C ASN A 42 -5.03 14.32 -2.72
N ALA A 43 -4.53 13.12 -3.04
CA ALA A 43 -3.20 12.68 -2.64
C ALA A 43 -2.14 13.26 -3.57
N ARG A 44 -1.17 14.00 -3.00
CA ARG A 44 0.02 14.46 -3.73
C ARG A 44 1.11 13.39 -3.84
N ILE A 45 1.17 12.50 -2.85
CA ILE A 45 2.16 11.44 -2.70
C ILE A 45 1.43 10.22 -2.18
N ILE A 46 1.75 9.05 -2.72
CA ILE A 46 1.21 7.76 -2.27
C ILE A 46 2.39 6.84 -1.98
N HIS A 47 2.45 6.30 -0.77
CA HIS A 47 3.42 5.31 -0.36
C HIS A 47 2.72 3.96 -0.17
N LEU A 48 3.20 2.93 -0.87
CA LEU A 48 2.63 1.58 -0.83
C LEU A 48 3.71 0.58 -0.37
N ALA A 49 3.64 0.16 0.89
CA ALA A 49 4.45 -0.93 1.42
C ALA A 49 3.61 -2.22 1.41
N THR A 50 3.60 -2.93 0.27
CA THR A 50 2.75 -4.11 0.04
C THR A 50 3.52 -5.23 -0.67
N HIS A 51 2.88 -6.38 -0.89
CA HIS A 51 3.41 -7.38 -1.80
C HIS A 51 3.37 -6.85 -3.24
N GLY A 52 4.52 -6.86 -3.92
CA GLY A 52 4.59 -6.68 -5.37
C GLY A 52 4.30 -8.00 -6.07
N LEU A 53 3.03 -8.27 -6.38
CA LEU A 53 2.67 -9.32 -7.33
C LEU A 53 2.62 -8.72 -8.72
N LEU A 54 3.57 -9.10 -9.57
CA LEU A 54 3.44 -8.90 -11.00
C LEU A 54 2.94 -10.22 -11.57
N ASP A 55 1.69 -10.26 -12.02
CA ASP A 55 1.29 -11.29 -12.98
C ASP A 55 2.06 -11.01 -14.27
N ASP A 56 2.58 -12.07 -14.92
CA ASP A 56 3.46 -12.03 -16.09
C ASP A 56 3.27 -10.77 -16.94
N TYR A 57 4.07 -9.74 -16.64
CA TYR A 57 4.21 -8.57 -17.49
C TYR A 57 4.93 -9.06 -18.73
N THR A 58 4.16 -9.60 -19.69
CA THR A 58 4.59 -9.75 -21.08
C THR A 58 4.59 -8.37 -21.72
N GLY A 59 5.46 -7.50 -21.20
CA GLY A 59 5.84 -6.27 -21.87
C GLY A 59 6.58 -6.64 -23.15
N GLY A 60 5.85 -6.75 -24.25
CA GLY A 60 6.39 -6.83 -25.59
C GLY A 60 5.75 -5.78 -26.47
N GLY A 61 6.51 -4.73 -26.80
CA GLY A 61 6.26 -3.83 -27.95
C GLY A 61 5.09 -2.87 -27.83
#